data_AF-A0A965APX6-F1
#
_entry.id   AF-A0A965APX6-F1
#
_cell.length_a   1.000
_cell.length_b   1.000
_cell.length_c   1.000
_cell.angle_alpha   90.00
_cell.angle_beta   90.00
_cell.angle_gamma   90.00
#
_symmetry.space_group_name_H-M   'P 1'
#
loop_
_entity.id
_entity.type
_entity.pdbx_description
1 polymer ?
#
loop_
_entity_poly.entity_id
_entity_poly.type
_entity_poly.pdbx_seq_one_letter_code
_entity_poly.pdbx_strand_id
1 'polypeptide(L)' 'MTKYGVGQPVRRTEDPRLLTGKGKFNDDLPRDGEAVGYVLRSPHAHADIHSIDTSSARSMPGVIAILTGQDLADE' A
#
# COMPACT_ATOMS: atom_id res chain seq x y z
N MET A 1 28.37 13.50 26.83
CA MET A 1 29.56 12.75 26.40
C MET A 1 29.18 11.97 25.15
N THR A 2 29.60 12.42 23.97
CA THR A 2 29.18 11.78 22.70
C THR A 2 29.85 10.41 22.61
N LYS A 3 29.06 9.33 22.55
CA LYS A 3 29.54 7.94 22.60
C LYS A 3 30.49 7.60 21.43
N TYR A 4 30.43 8.35 20.33
CA TYR A 4 31.26 8.19 19.12
C TYR A 4 31.56 9.54 18.45
N GLY A 5 32.66 9.63 17.68
CA GLY A 5 33.08 10.82 16.93
C GLY A 5 32.93 10.71 15.40
N VAL A 6 33.12 11.81 14.69
CA VAL A 6 33.07 11.87 13.21
C VAL A 6 34.24 11.07 12.60
N GLY A 7 33.97 10.27 11.57
CA GLY A 7 34.98 9.49 10.84
C GLY A 7 35.25 8.09 11.39
N GLN A 8 34.60 7.68 12.49
CA GLN A 8 34.72 6.32 13.02
C GLN A 8 33.73 5.36 12.33
N PRO A 9 34.12 4.10 12.03
CA PRO A 9 33.23 3.10 11.45
C PRO A 9 32.32 2.49 12.53
N VAL A 10 31.42 3.30 13.07
CA VAL A 10 30.49 2.89 14.12
C VAL A 10 29.45 1.93 13.53
N ARG A 11 29.14 0.85 14.26
CA ARG A 11 28.05 -0.05 13.88
C ARG A 11 26.72 0.70 13.93
N ARG A 12 25.86 0.41 12.95
CA ARG A 12 24.55 1.03 12.81
C ARG A 12 23.64 0.66 13.98
N THR A 13 22.84 1.62 14.41
CA THR A 13 21.89 1.43 15.52
C THR A 13 20.63 0.70 15.09
N GLU A 14 20.31 0.70 13.78
CA GLU A 14 19.11 0.08 13.24
C GLU A 14 19.27 -1.43 13.00
N ASP A 15 20.51 -1.91 12.82
CA ASP A 15 20.81 -3.31 12.47
C ASP A 15 20.14 -4.33 13.41
N PRO A 16 20.13 -4.17 14.75
CA PRO A 16 19.52 -5.17 15.62
C PRO A 16 18.04 -5.45 15.33
N ARG A 17 17.25 -4.42 14.97
CA ARG A 17 15.83 -4.62 14.63
C ARG A 17 15.65 -5.09 13.19
N LEU A 18 16.45 -4.57 12.26
CA LEU A 18 16.31 -4.86 10.84
C LEU A 18 16.77 -6.29 10.50
N LEU A 19 17.84 -6.78 11.14
CA LEU A 19 18.39 -8.11 10.88
C LEU A 19 17.63 -9.25 11.57
N THR A 20 16.69 -8.95 12.47
CA THR A 20 15.97 -9.96 13.27
C THR A 20 14.49 -10.06 12.92
N GLY A 21 14.05 -9.46 11.82
CA GLY A 21 12.63 -9.42 11.43
C GLY A 21 11.77 -8.57 12.37
N LYS A 22 12.40 -7.71 13.20
CA LYS A 22 11.72 -6.77 14.11
C LYS A 22 11.63 -5.36 13.52
N GLY A 23 12.02 -5.20 12.26
CA GLY A 23 11.67 -4.02 11.47
C GLY A 23 10.16 -3.92 11.36
N LYS A 24 9.63 -2.70 11.31
CA LYS A 24 8.23 -2.44 10.98
C LYS A 24 8.21 -1.50 9.80
N PHE A 25 7.65 -1.96 8.70
CA PHE A 25 7.36 -1.22 7.49
C PHE A 25 5.85 -1.02 7.38
N ASN A 26 5.38 -0.29 6.36
CA ASN A 26 3.97 0.09 6.26
C ASN A 26 3.01 -1.10 6.26
N ASP A 27 3.42 -2.22 5.66
CA ASP A 27 2.60 -3.45 5.54
C ASP A 27 2.66 -4.35 6.79
N ASP A 28 3.56 -4.06 7.74
CA ASP A 28 3.70 -4.82 9.00
C ASP A 28 2.79 -4.31 10.13
N LEU A 29 1.93 -3.33 9.82
CA LEU A 29 1.15 -2.57 10.79
C LEU A 29 -0.35 -2.80 10.61
N PRO A 30 -0.89 -3.95 11.02
CA PRO A 30 -2.32 -4.22 10.92
C PRO A 30 -3.12 -3.25 11.81
N ARG A 31 -4.25 -2.76 11.31
CA ARG A 31 -5.21 -1.97 12.09
C ARG A 31 -6.55 -2.69 12.19
N ASP A 32 -7.21 -2.55 13.33
CA ASP A 32 -8.56 -3.10 13.51
C ASP A 32 -9.52 -2.47 12.49
N GLY A 33 -10.21 -3.31 11.72
CA GLY A 33 -11.14 -2.86 10.66
C GLY A 33 -10.47 -2.34 9.39
N GLU A 34 -9.16 -2.57 9.19
CA GLU A 34 -8.46 -2.19 7.97
C GLU A 34 -9.03 -2.88 6.73
N ALA A 35 -9.32 -2.08 5.70
CA ALA A 35 -9.69 -2.57 4.38
C ALA A 35 -8.44 -2.73 3.50
N VAL A 36 -8.44 -3.75 2.64
CA VAL A 36 -7.38 -3.95 1.64
C VAL A 36 -7.85 -3.41 0.29
N GLY A 37 -7.01 -2.59 -0.33
CA GLY A 37 -7.26 -2.03 -1.66
C GLY A 37 -6.56 -2.80 -2.78
N TYR A 38 -7.21 -2.88 -3.93
CA TYR A 38 -6.62 -3.37 -5.17
C TYR A 38 -6.93 -2.41 -6.31
N VAL A 39 -5.94 -2.14 -7.17
CA VAL A 39 -6.10 -1.28 -8.35
C VAL A 39 -6.10 -2.13 -9.60
N LEU A 40 -7.24 -2.20 -10.27
CA LEU A 40 -7.33 -2.74 -11.63
C LEU A 40 -6.64 -1.77 -12.61
N ARG A 41 -5.73 -2.28 -13.43
CA ARG A 41 -4.92 -1.47 -14.36
C ARG A 41 -5.27 -1.81 -15.81
N SER A 42 -5.05 -0.84 -16.69
CA SER A 42 -5.22 -1.03 -18.13
C SER A 42 -4.31 -2.16 -18.64
N PRO A 43 -4.83 -3.09 -19.45
CA PRO A 43 -4.02 -4.04 -20.19
C PRO A 43 -3.45 -3.45 -21.50
N HIS A 44 -3.84 -2.21 -21.85
CA HIS A 44 -3.42 -1.52 -23.06
C HIS A 44 -2.53 -0.31 -22.72
N ALA A 45 -1.53 -0.05 -23.56
CA ALA A 45 -0.65 1.12 -23.40
C ALA A 45 -1.39 2.44 -23.65
N HIS A 46 -2.35 2.44 -24.60
CA HIS A 46 -3.22 3.59 -24.90
C HIS A 46 -4.55 3.08 -25.49
N ALA A 47 -5.66 3.49 -24.90
CA ALA A 47 -7.02 3.15 -25.33
C ALA A 47 -8.05 4.07 -24.66
N ASP A 48 -9.20 4.23 -25.30
CA ASP A 48 -10.38 4.83 -24.68
C ASP A 48 -11.11 3.80 -23.81
N ILE A 49 -11.66 4.24 -22.68
CA ILE A 49 -12.51 3.40 -21.82
C ILE A 49 -13.96 3.56 -22.28
N HIS A 50 -14.48 2.58 -23.02
CA HIS A 50 -15.88 2.61 -23.46
C HIS A 50 -16.87 2.30 -22.33
N SER A 51 -16.55 1.34 -21.46
CA SER A 51 -17.40 0.96 -20.33
C SER A 51 -16.61 0.20 -19.27
N ILE A 52 -17.11 0.26 -18.03
CA ILE A 52 -16.65 -0.55 -16.90
C ILE A 52 -17.90 -1.12 -16.22
N ASP A 53 -18.09 -2.44 -16.26
CA ASP A 53 -19.13 -3.12 -15.49
C ASP A 53 -18.56 -3.60 -14.16
N THR A 54 -19.10 -3.09 -13.06
CA THR A 54 -18.69 -3.44 -11.70
C THR A 54 -19.69 -4.33 -10.96
N SER A 55 -20.82 -4.68 -11.60
CA SER A 55 -21.97 -5.33 -10.95
C SER A 55 -21.62 -6.65 -10.24
N SER A 56 -20.93 -7.54 -10.94
CA SER A 56 -20.51 -8.83 -10.39
C SER A 56 -19.56 -8.65 -9.19
N ALA A 57 -18.54 -7.82 -9.33
CA ALA A 57 -17.57 -7.58 -8.28
C ALA A 57 -18.19 -6.87 -7.06
N ARG A 58 -19.11 -5.93 -7.26
CA ARG A 58 -19.86 -5.28 -6.17
C ARG A 58 -20.72 -6.26 -5.37
N SER A 59 -21.18 -7.34 -5.99
CA SER A 59 -22.01 -8.36 -5.34
C SER A 59 -21.21 -9.41 -4.55
N MET A 60 -19.88 -9.41 -4.66
CA MET A 60 -19.04 -10.40 -3.99
C MET A 60 -18.98 -10.16 -2.48
N PRO A 61 -19.10 -11.22 -1.65
CA PRO A 61 -18.93 -11.10 -0.21
C PRO A 61 -17.55 -10.52 0.14
N GLY A 62 -17.53 -9.51 1.03
CA GLY A 62 -16.30 -8.87 1.50
C GLY A 62 -15.82 -7.68 0.68
N VAL A 63 -16.45 -7.38 -0.47
CA VAL A 63 -16.18 -6.15 -1.21
C VAL A 63 -16.86 -4.98 -0.50
N ILE A 64 -16.05 -4.04 -0.03
CA ILE A 64 -16.52 -2.85 0.71
C ILE A 64 -16.91 -1.73 -0.26
N ALA A 65 -16.11 -1.49 -1.29
CA ALA A 65 -16.36 -0.47 -2.31
C ALA A 65 -15.63 -0.79 -3.62
N ILE A 66 -16.18 -0.31 -4.74
CA ILE A 66 -15.50 -0.26 -6.04
C ILE A 66 -15.64 1.15 -6.58
N LEU A 67 -14.52 1.83 -6.68
CA LEU A 67 -14.42 3.22 -7.14
C LEU A 67 -13.84 3.25 -8.56
N THR A 68 -14.45 4.07 -9.40
CA THR A 68 -14.10 4.30 -10.79
C THR A 68 -13.82 5.78 -11.03
N GLY A 69 -13.37 6.13 -12.25
CA GLY A 69 -13.20 7.54 -12.61
C GLY A 69 -14.50 8.35 -12.54
N GLN A 70 -15.66 7.72 -12.71
CA GLN A 70 -16.95 8.39 -12.61
C GLN A 70 -17.24 8.86 -11.18
N ASP A 71 -16.94 8.01 -10.19
CA ASP A 71 -17.14 8.33 -8.77
C ASP A 71 -16.29 9.55 -8.33
N LEU A 72 -15.15 9.80 -8.99
CA LEU A 72 -14.32 10.99 -8.76
C LEU A 72 -14.81 12.22 -9.53
N ALA A 73 -15.35 12.04 -10.73
CA ALA A 73 -15.84 13.14 -11.55
C ALA A 73 -17.15 13.76 -11.04
N ASP A 74 -17.93 12.97 -10.30
CA ASP A 74 -19.21 13.37 -9.71
C ASP A 74 -19.07 14.10 -8.35
N GLU A 75 -17.85 14.27 -7.84
CA GLU A 75 -17.51 15.04 -6.62
C GLU A 75 -17.18 16.51 -6.93
#